data_AF-A0A1Y4N1G0-F1
#
_entry.id   AF-A0A1Y4N1G0-F1
#
_cell.length_a   1.000
_cell.length_b   1.000
_cell.length_c   1.000
_cell.angle_alpha   90.00
_cell.angle_beta   90.00
_cell.angle_gamma   90.00
#
_symmetry.space_group_name_H-M   'P 1'
#
loop_
_entity.id
_entity.type
_entity.pdbx_description
1 polymer ?
#
loop_
_entity_poly.entity_id
_entity_poly.type
_entity_poly.pdbx_seq_one_letter_code
_entity_poly.pdbx_strand_id
1 'polypeptide(L)'
;MFSSIAFYIGDKVLGLNGQEYPLGELTAEVLNISPEEYHELQRIMGSALDGMARYEETHQMQDWFNANEEMILLHRALTRHRLFRLLQEEGEILSEARTLTEQYSLFPGEETFVVGERDEEILHATEEYQSYLEHPEEYGGTERFSLRFGDERFVEDIPKPPIPPEPPEKTRALLIVPGSLAMKWNYYTTYCTNYGKALTDIASVCQTLRAFIRMGLSHLKELTPDNYVAALHTFLFHERSYKWIANPVEGTGFYTLMDDVRLHLIPRETTPDSGIFKVYEYYEADRLQTMLKLDFYKALEAGHLIRRCENCGRFFLLRKGYHTKYCDLPNPTNPKYTCAQLGYRLRGVKEEAEDSPLSQALYRCFQRLDKDCSRDNITTEERLRLREKAQELYHTARTKPGISYEAFNASLSAAELYPLCGVQRKSRPRGRPKRGT
;
A
#
# COMPACT_ATOMS: atom_id res chain seq x y z
N MET A 1 17.28 4.54 -5.18
CA MET A 1 15.90 4.01 -5.14
C MET A 1 15.08 4.66 -6.24
N PHE A 2 14.85 5.98 -6.17
CA PHE A 2 14.41 6.84 -7.27
C PHE A 2 15.05 8.21 -7.07
N SER A 3 15.18 8.98 -8.15
CA SER A 3 15.51 10.40 -8.16
C SER A 3 14.26 11.26 -8.36
N SER A 4 13.34 10.79 -9.19
CA SER A 4 12.06 11.42 -9.53
C SER A 4 10.98 10.35 -9.71
N ILE A 5 9.72 10.71 -9.43
CA ILE A 5 8.56 9.82 -9.57
C ILE A 5 7.63 10.42 -10.61
N ALA A 6 7.51 9.75 -11.76
CA ALA A 6 6.55 10.09 -12.81
C ALA A 6 5.28 9.22 -12.68
N PHE A 7 4.13 9.85 -12.58
CA PHE A 7 2.83 9.17 -12.46
C PHE A 7 1.74 10.04 -13.07
N TYR A 8 0.56 9.46 -13.30
CA TYR A 8 -0.58 10.25 -13.74
C TYR A 8 -1.82 9.99 -12.88
N ILE A 9 -2.73 10.95 -12.83
CA ILE A 9 -4.04 10.81 -12.19
C ILE A 9 -5.13 11.08 -13.23
N GLY A 10 -6.09 10.16 -13.31
CA GLY A 10 -7.26 10.28 -14.16
C GLY A 10 -8.32 9.26 -13.76
N ASP A 11 -9.61 9.56 -13.95
CA ASP A 11 -10.71 8.61 -13.72
C ASP A 11 -10.68 7.84 -12.38
N LYS A 12 -10.30 8.54 -11.31
CA LYS A 12 -10.17 7.99 -9.94
C LYS A 12 -9.09 6.91 -9.78
N VAL A 13 -8.14 6.86 -10.70
CA VAL A 13 -6.95 6.01 -10.64
C VAL A 13 -5.67 6.85 -10.68
N LEU A 14 -4.61 6.29 -10.12
CA LEU A 14 -3.22 6.70 -10.23
C LEU A 14 -2.52 5.66 -11.10
N GLY A 15 -1.94 6.09 -12.21
CA GLY A 15 -1.12 5.24 -13.06
C GLY A 15 0.36 5.44 -12.81
N LEU A 16 1.09 4.33 -12.65
CA LEU A 16 2.53 4.28 -12.38
C LEU A 16 3.14 3.12 -13.16
N ASN A 17 4.17 3.39 -13.96
CA ASN A 17 4.88 2.40 -14.80
C ASN A 17 3.95 1.44 -15.58
N GLY A 18 2.96 2.02 -16.29
CA GLY A 18 2.02 1.25 -17.12
C GLY A 18 0.94 0.48 -16.34
N GLN A 19 0.89 0.59 -15.01
CA GLN A 19 -0.11 -0.06 -14.17
C GLN A 19 -1.03 0.97 -13.51
N GLU A 20 -2.33 0.66 -13.42
CA GLU A 20 -3.33 1.54 -12.82
C GLU A 20 -3.78 1.05 -11.44
N TYR A 21 -3.80 1.99 -10.49
CA TYR A 21 -4.17 1.78 -9.10
C TYR A 21 -5.29 2.71 -8.71
N PRO A 22 -6.37 2.24 -8.10
CA PRO A 22 -7.41 3.14 -7.62
C PRO A 22 -6.89 4.07 -6.53
N LEU A 23 -7.27 5.35 -6.61
CA LEU A 23 -6.74 6.39 -5.74
C LEU A 23 -6.85 6.02 -4.27
N GLY A 24 -5.74 6.16 -3.55
CA GLY A 24 -5.58 5.82 -2.14
C GLY A 24 -5.09 4.40 -1.89
N GLU A 25 -4.96 3.55 -2.92
CA GLU A 25 -4.49 2.17 -2.75
C GLU A 25 -3.02 2.11 -2.35
N LEU A 26 -2.16 2.86 -3.04
CA LEU A 26 -0.71 2.90 -2.75
C LEU A 26 -0.46 3.58 -1.40
N THR A 27 -1.22 4.62 -1.06
CA THR A 27 -1.19 5.21 0.29
C THR A 27 -1.62 4.22 1.36
N ALA A 28 -2.69 3.44 1.13
CA ALA A 28 -3.14 2.44 2.09
C ALA A 28 -2.06 1.36 2.32
N GLU A 29 -1.33 0.98 1.27
CA GLU A 29 -0.18 0.06 1.36
C GLU A 29 0.91 0.62 2.27
N VAL A 30 1.37 1.86 2.04
CA VAL A 30 2.41 2.50 2.88
C VAL A 30 1.95 2.68 4.32
N LEU A 31 0.67 3.02 4.54
CA LEU A 31 0.11 3.14 5.88
C LEU A 31 0.13 1.83 6.67
N ASN A 32 0.31 0.68 6.02
CA ASN A 32 0.45 -0.62 6.68
C ASN A 32 1.88 -0.97 7.12
N ILE A 33 2.90 -0.17 6.77
CA ILE A 33 4.27 -0.35 7.30
C ILE A 33 4.23 -0.13 8.82
N SER A 34 4.38 -1.18 9.62
CA SER A 34 4.19 -1.05 11.06
C SER A 34 5.28 -0.16 11.69
N PRO A 35 5.04 0.43 12.88
CA PRO A 35 6.11 1.13 13.59
C PRO A 35 7.35 0.25 13.77
N GLU A 36 7.18 -1.01 14.15
CA GLU A 36 8.29 -1.96 14.35
C GLU A 36 9.06 -2.22 13.05
N GLU A 37 8.34 -2.41 11.94
CA GLU A 37 8.94 -2.55 10.62
C GLU A 37 9.73 -1.30 10.24
N TYR A 38 9.15 -0.11 10.44
CA TYR A 38 9.83 1.15 10.15
C TYR A 38 11.10 1.36 10.99
N HIS A 39 11.07 1.04 12.28
CA HIS A 39 12.26 1.13 13.14
C HIS A 39 13.38 0.20 12.64
N GLU A 40 13.04 -0.99 12.15
CA GLU A 40 14.03 -1.91 11.57
C GLU A 40 14.62 -1.35 10.27
N LEU A 41 13.79 -0.77 9.38
CA LEU A 41 14.27 -0.10 8.17
C LEU A 41 15.22 1.07 8.52
N GLN A 42 14.87 1.88 9.52
CA GLN A 42 15.71 2.98 10.00
C GLN A 42 17.01 2.48 10.62
N ARG A 43 16.99 1.37 11.36
CA ARG A 43 18.18 0.75 11.95
C ARG A 43 19.15 0.26 10.88
N ILE A 44 18.66 -0.42 9.85
CA ILE A 44 19.48 -0.88 8.73
C ILE A 44 20.10 0.31 7.99
N MET A 45 19.30 1.36 7.71
CA MET A 45 19.80 2.60 7.10
C MET A 45 20.90 3.25 7.96
N GLY A 46 20.73 3.30 9.28
CA GLY A 46 21.75 3.82 10.19
C GLY A 46 23.05 3.03 10.12
N SER A 47 22.97 1.70 10.15
CA SER A 47 24.14 0.81 10.00
C SER A 47 24.89 1.06 8.69
N ALA A 48 24.15 1.21 7.58
CA ALA A 48 24.71 1.54 6.28
C ALA A 48 25.44 2.90 6.31
N LEU A 49 24.80 3.96 6.83
CA LEU A 49 25.41 5.29 6.92
C LEU A 49 26.67 5.31 7.79
N ASP A 50 26.66 4.60 8.92
CA ASP A 50 27.86 4.46 9.76
C ASP A 50 29.00 3.76 9.00
N GLY A 51 28.69 2.77 8.18
CA GLY A 51 29.66 2.12 7.30
C GLY A 51 30.20 3.04 6.21
N MET A 52 29.34 3.88 5.64
CA MET A 52 29.76 4.87 4.64
C MET A 52 30.66 5.93 5.25
N ALA A 53 30.34 6.42 6.45
CA ALA A 53 31.19 7.35 7.19
C ALA A 53 32.57 6.75 7.51
N ARG A 54 32.63 5.46 7.92
CA ARG A 54 33.91 4.76 8.09
C ARG A 54 34.73 4.71 6.81
N TYR A 55 34.11 4.40 5.67
CA TYR A 55 34.83 4.40 4.39
C TYR A 55 35.40 5.79 4.04
N GLU A 56 34.68 6.88 4.35
CA GLU A 56 35.20 8.24 4.13
C GLU A 56 36.43 8.55 5.00
N GLU A 57 36.53 7.94 6.18
CA GLU A 57 37.69 8.08 7.08
C GLU A 57 38.86 7.16 6.70
N THR A 58 38.57 5.90 6.36
CA THR A 58 39.59 4.85 6.20
C THR A 58 40.02 4.62 4.75
N HIS A 59 39.15 4.97 3.80
CA HIS A 59 39.23 4.60 2.38
C HIS A 59 39.44 3.09 2.13
N GLN A 60 39.03 2.23 3.08
CA GLN A 60 39.12 0.78 2.91
C GLN A 60 37.90 0.25 2.17
N MET A 61 38.12 -0.42 1.03
CA MET A 61 37.04 -0.99 0.22
C MET A 61 36.13 -1.97 0.97
N GLN A 62 36.64 -2.61 2.03
CA GLN A 62 35.84 -3.47 2.92
C GLN A 62 34.74 -2.68 3.66
N ASP A 63 35.00 -1.42 4.05
CA ASP A 63 33.99 -0.58 4.70
C ASP A 63 32.86 -0.22 3.73
N TRP A 64 33.20 0.10 2.47
CA TRP A 64 32.20 0.31 1.42
C TRP A 64 31.41 -0.98 1.16
N PHE A 65 32.08 -2.13 1.01
CA PHE A 65 31.40 -3.42 0.83
C PHE A 65 30.37 -3.66 1.95
N ASN A 66 30.79 -3.54 3.21
CA ASN A 66 29.92 -3.77 4.36
C ASN A 66 28.73 -2.79 4.39
N ALA A 67 28.95 -1.52 4.08
CA ALA A 67 27.87 -0.54 3.96
C ALA A 67 26.89 -0.88 2.84
N ASN A 68 27.39 -1.37 1.70
CA ASN A 68 26.57 -1.78 0.57
C ASN A 68 25.73 -3.03 0.88
N GLU A 69 26.25 -3.97 1.68
CA GLU A 69 25.47 -5.12 2.15
C GLU A 69 24.25 -4.68 2.97
N GLU A 70 24.41 -3.69 3.86
CA GLU A 70 23.30 -3.10 4.60
C GLU A 70 22.31 -2.38 3.68
N MET A 71 22.79 -1.67 2.66
CA MET A 71 21.93 -1.05 1.64
C MET A 71 21.13 -2.09 0.83
N ILE A 72 21.73 -3.23 0.49
CA ILE A 72 21.05 -4.35 -0.18
C ILE A 72 19.98 -4.96 0.74
N LEU A 73 20.27 -5.12 2.03
CA LEU A 73 19.29 -5.57 3.02
C LEU A 73 18.12 -4.59 3.12
N LEU A 74 18.40 -3.29 3.19
CA LEU A 74 17.39 -2.24 3.23
C LEU A 74 16.52 -2.25 1.96
N HIS A 75 17.15 -2.34 0.80
CA HIS A 75 16.47 -2.44 -0.48
C HIS A 75 15.54 -3.65 -0.52
N ARG A 76 16.02 -4.84 -0.15
CA ARG A 76 15.19 -6.06 -0.07
C ARG A 76 14.02 -5.92 0.91
N ALA A 77 14.21 -5.22 2.03
CA ALA A 77 13.15 -5.00 3.00
C ALA A 77 12.06 -4.08 2.47
N LEU A 78 12.43 -2.94 1.86
CA LEU A 78 11.47 -1.99 1.27
C LEU A 78 10.71 -2.63 0.10
N THR A 79 11.38 -3.40 -0.73
CA THR A 79 10.79 -3.98 -1.95
C THR A 79 9.87 -5.17 -1.72
N ARG A 80 9.68 -5.57 -0.45
CA ARG A 80 8.54 -6.41 -0.05
C ARG A 80 7.21 -5.70 -0.30
N HIS A 81 7.20 -4.37 -0.24
CA HIS A 81 6.04 -3.56 -0.63
C HIS A 81 6.07 -3.36 -2.15
N ARG A 82 4.89 -3.49 -2.78
CA ARG A 82 4.70 -3.31 -4.22
C ARG A 82 5.07 -1.89 -4.64
N LEU A 83 4.72 -0.86 -3.86
CA LEU A 83 5.06 0.52 -4.21
C LEU A 83 6.56 0.69 -4.49
N PHE A 84 7.43 0.20 -3.60
CA PHE A 84 8.89 0.35 -3.77
C PHE A 84 9.47 -0.56 -4.85
N ARG A 85 8.71 -1.51 -5.40
CA ARG A 85 9.10 -2.23 -6.63
C ARG A 85 8.76 -1.44 -7.89
N LEU A 86 7.67 -0.68 -7.85
CA LEU A 86 7.27 0.19 -8.96
C LEU A 86 8.14 1.45 -9.05
N LEU A 87 8.56 1.99 -7.91
CA LEU A 87 9.36 3.21 -7.88
C LEU A 87 10.86 2.99 -8.17
N GLN A 88 11.30 1.79 -8.54
CA GLN A 88 12.73 1.57 -8.76
C GLN A 88 13.14 2.19 -10.08
N GLU A 89 14.20 3.00 -10.05
CA GLU A 89 14.99 3.24 -11.25
C GLU A 89 15.72 1.95 -11.63
N GLU A 90 15.72 1.62 -12.91
CA GLU A 90 16.55 0.55 -13.46
C GLU A 90 18.01 0.90 -13.16
N GLY A 91 18.56 0.24 -12.14
CA GLY A 91 19.80 0.69 -11.53
C GLY A 91 20.38 -0.40 -10.67
N GLU A 92 21.24 -1.19 -11.29
CA GLU A 92 22.12 -2.17 -10.67
C GLU A 92 23.19 -1.54 -9.77
N ILE A 93 23.01 -0.31 -9.28
CA ILE A 93 24.05 0.42 -8.52
C ILE A 93 24.52 -0.36 -7.29
N LEU A 94 23.61 -1.03 -6.57
CA LEU A 94 23.99 -1.85 -5.40
C LEU A 94 24.71 -3.15 -5.81
N SER A 95 24.35 -3.77 -6.93
CA SER A 95 25.02 -4.97 -7.45
C SER A 95 26.37 -4.63 -8.10
N GLU A 96 26.46 -3.52 -8.82
CA GLU A 96 27.69 -2.98 -9.37
C GLU A 96 28.65 -2.53 -8.27
N ALA A 97 28.15 -1.88 -7.22
CA ALA A 97 28.96 -1.53 -6.04
C ALA A 97 29.47 -2.78 -5.31
N ARG A 98 28.64 -3.83 -5.18
CA ARG A 98 29.07 -5.12 -4.65
C ARG A 98 30.19 -5.71 -5.51
N THR A 99 30.00 -5.77 -6.82
CA THR A 99 31.00 -6.31 -7.77
C THR A 99 32.32 -5.54 -7.73
N LEU A 100 32.24 -4.20 -7.71
CA LEU A 100 33.38 -3.31 -7.64
C LEU A 100 34.19 -3.55 -6.36
N THR A 101 33.49 -3.67 -5.24
CA THR A 101 34.11 -3.84 -3.93
C THR A 101 34.61 -5.26 -3.72
N GLU A 102 33.87 -6.33 -4.01
CA GLU A 102 34.33 -7.73 -3.80
C GLU A 102 35.69 -8.06 -4.44
N GLN A 103 35.96 -7.47 -5.60
CA GLN A 103 37.18 -7.68 -6.37
C GLN A 103 38.38 -6.89 -5.84
N TYR A 104 38.26 -6.09 -4.77
CA TYR A 104 39.34 -5.20 -4.28
C TYR A 104 40.63 -5.96 -3.94
N SER A 105 40.53 -7.21 -3.49
CA SER A 105 41.68 -8.04 -3.12
C SER A 105 42.57 -8.41 -4.32
N LEU A 106 42.04 -8.33 -5.55
CA LEU A 106 42.74 -8.64 -6.79
C LEU A 106 43.56 -7.46 -7.32
N PHE A 107 43.31 -6.24 -6.83
CA PHE A 107 43.94 -5.01 -7.32
C PHE A 107 44.53 -4.19 -6.16
N PRO A 108 45.59 -4.67 -5.50
CA PRO A 108 46.23 -3.94 -4.40
C PRO A 108 47.01 -2.72 -4.93
N GLY A 109 46.43 -1.52 -4.84
CA GLY A 109 47.09 -0.25 -5.21
C GLY A 109 46.11 0.89 -5.53
N GLU A 110 46.63 2.05 -5.93
CA GLU A 110 45.83 3.14 -6.52
C GLU A 110 45.38 2.75 -7.93
N GLU A 111 44.28 2.00 -8.02
CA GLU A 111 43.64 1.69 -9.29
C GLU A 111 43.14 2.99 -9.93
N THR A 112 43.66 3.31 -11.11
CA THR A 112 43.18 4.43 -11.91
C THR A 112 42.10 3.91 -12.85
N PHE A 113 40.84 4.26 -12.56
CA PHE A 113 39.68 3.94 -13.39
C PHE A 113 39.67 4.81 -14.67
N VAL A 114 40.63 4.56 -15.56
CA VAL A 114 40.73 5.22 -16.86
C VAL A 114 39.87 4.44 -17.85
N VAL A 115 38.95 5.14 -18.53
CA VAL A 115 38.13 4.60 -19.60
C VAL A 115 39.04 4.38 -20.81
N GLY A 116 39.16 3.13 -21.27
CA GLY A 116 39.91 2.76 -22.47
C GLY A 116 39.01 2.49 -23.67
N GLU A 117 39.61 2.19 -24.84
CA GLU A 117 38.87 1.90 -26.09
C GLU A 117 37.83 0.79 -25.90
N ARG A 118 38.17 -0.28 -25.18
CA ARG A 118 37.23 -1.36 -24.87
C ARG A 118 36.04 -0.86 -24.04
N ASP A 119 36.23 0.07 -23.12
CA ASP A 119 35.15 0.59 -22.29
C ASP A 119 34.21 1.46 -23.13
N GLU A 120 34.76 2.23 -24.09
CA GLU A 120 33.98 3.01 -25.06
C GLU A 120 33.14 2.10 -25.98
N GLU A 121 33.71 0.98 -26.44
CA GLU A 121 32.96 -0.03 -27.21
C GLU A 121 31.78 -0.60 -26.42
N ILE A 122 31.97 -0.89 -25.13
CA ILE A 122 30.90 -1.42 -24.25
C ILE A 122 29.83 -0.35 -24.02
N LEU A 123 30.21 0.91 -23.79
CA LEU A 123 29.27 2.01 -23.63
C LEU A 123 28.40 2.18 -24.88
N HIS A 124 29.01 2.22 -26.07
CA HIS A 124 28.27 2.31 -27.33
C HIS A 124 27.31 1.13 -27.52
N ALA A 125 27.78 -0.10 -27.27
CA ALA A 125 26.92 -1.28 -27.36
C ALA A 125 25.76 -1.25 -26.35
N THR A 126 25.99 -0.71 -25.16
CA THR A 126 24.95 -0.55 -24.12
C THR A 126 23.91 0.48 -24.56
N GLU A 127 24.34 1.63 -25.09
CA GLU A 127 23.45 2.69 -25.59
C GLU A 127 22.59 2.19 -26.76
N GLU A 128 23.20 1.48 -27.72
CA GLU A 128 22.49 0.90 -28.87
C GLU A 128 21.46 -0.15 -28.42
N TYR A 129 21.83 -1.01 -27.47
CA TYR A 129 20.91 -2.01 -26.91
C TYR A 129 19.77 -1.39 -26.10
N GLN A 130 20.04 -0.33 -25.32
CA GLN A 130 19.01 0.41 -24.60
C GLN A 130 18.00 1.06 -25.56
N SER A 131 18.49 1.68 -26.65
CA SER A 131 17.61 2.23 -27.69
C SER A 131 16.71 1.14 -28.31
N TYR A 132 17.23 -0.07 -28.53
CA TYR A 132 16.42 -1.21 -28.96
C TYR A 132 15.36 -1.62 -27.93
N LEU A 133 15.68 -1.64 -26.63
CA LEU A 133 14.71 -1.97 -25.59
C LEU A 133 13.58 -0.94 -25.48
N GLU A 134 13.89 0.33 -25.70
CA GLU A 134 12.90 1.42 -25.69
C GLU A 134 12.00 1.40 -26.93
N HIS A 135 12.57 1.08 -28.11
CA HIS A 135 11.89 1.13 -29.40
C HIS A 135 12.10 -0.14 -30.24
N PRO A 136 11.66 -1.32 -29.77
CA PRO A 136 11.94 -2.59 -30.44
C PRO A 136 11.35 -2.66 -31.86
N GLU A 137 10.29 -1.90 -32.14
CA GLU A 137 9.68 -1.77 -33.46
C GLU A 137 10.59 -1.10 -34.51
N GLU A 138 11.58 -0.32 -34.09
CA GLU A 138 12.52 0.35 -35.01
C GLU A 138 13.64 -0.58 -35.49
N TYR A 139 13.80 -1.75 -34.86
CA TYR A 139 14.87 -2.70 -35.14
C TYR A 139 14.34 -4.00 -35.73
N GLY A 140 15.12 -4.60 -36.62
CA GLY A 140 14.80 -5.88 -37.26
C GLY A 140 13.71 -5.78 -38.33
N GLY A 141 13.97 -6.41 -39.48
CA GLY A 141 13.03 -6.45 -40.60
C GLY A 141 13.16 -5.26 -41.56
N THR A 142 12.07 -4.90 -42.21
CA THR A 142 12.01 -3.87 -43.26
C THR A 142 10.83 -2.94 -43.03
N GLU A 143 11.06 -1.63 -43.12
CA GLU A 143 10.01 -0.63 -43.16
C GLU A 143 9.55 -0.39 -44.60
N ARG A 144 8.24 -0.42 -44.81
CA ARG A 144 7.67 -0.24 -46.15
C ARG A 144 7.32 1.23 -46.37
N PHE A 145 8.20 1.93 -47.06
CA PHE A 145 8.00 3.32 -47.43
C PHE A 145 7.16 3.41 -48.70
N SER A 146 6.09 4.21 -48.70
CA SER A 146 5.32 4.44 -49.92
C SER A 146 5.03 5.92 -50.16
N LEU A 147 5.50 6.44 -51.29
CA LEU A 147 5.24 7.80 -51.77
C LEU A 147 4.27 7.75 -52.94
N ARG A 148 3.32 8.67 -52.98
CA ARG A 148 2.40 8.83 -54.10
C ARG A 148 2.61 10.19 -54.74
N PHE A 149 2.96 10.19 -56.03
CA PHE A 149 3.08 11.39 -56.85
C PHE A 149 2.08 11.29 -58.00
N GLY A 150 0.97 12.03 -57.89
CA GLY A 150 -0.15 11.92 -58.84
C GLY A 150 -0.80 10.53 -58.82
N ASP A 151 -0.82 9.85 -59.97
CA ASP A 151 -1.33 8.48 -60.13
C ASP A 151 -0.25 7.40 -59.94
N GLU A 152 1.01 7.79 -59.78
CA GLU A 152 2.12 6.85 -59.56
C GLU A 152 2.35 6.62 -58.07
N ARG A 153 2.54 5.34 -57.71
CA ARG A 153 2.85 4.89 -56.34
C ARG A 153 4.24 4.27 -56.33
N PHE A 154 5.17 4.93 -55.66
CA PHE A 154 6.48 4.40 -55.34
C PHE A 154 6.39 3.66 -54.01
N VAL A 155 6.87 2.42 -53.98
CA VAL A 155 6.94 1.61 -52.77
C VAL A 155 8.36 1.07 -52.68
N GLU A 156 9.02 1.34 -51.57
CA GLU A 156 10.39 0.90 -51.29
C GLU A 156 10.41 0.24 -49.92
N ASP A 157 11.04 -0.94 -49.85
CA ASP A 157 11.24 -1.65 -48.59
C ASP A 157 12.64 -1.28 -48.06
N ILE A 158 12.68 -0.45 -47.03
CA ILE A 158 13.91 0.04 -46.40
C ILE A 158 14.27 -0.92 -45.26
N PRO A 159 15.44 -1.59 -45.30
CA PRO A 159 15.85 -2.45 -44.20
C PRO A 159 16.08 -1.63 -42.93
N LYS A 160 15.49 -2.09 -41.82
CA LYS A 160 15.69 -1.51 -40.49
C LYS A 160 17.08 -1.89 -39.95
N PRO A 161 17.62 -1.12 -38.99
CA PRO A 161 18.80 -1.52 -38.25
C PRO A 161 18.68 -2.96 -37.72
N PRO A 162 19.76 -3.76 -37.75
CA PRO A 162 19.74 -5.08 -37.16
C PRO A 162 19.49 -4.98 -35.65
N ILE A 163 18.92 -6.02 -35.05
CA ILE A 163 18.77 -6.08 -33.59
C ILE A 163 20.18 -6.15 -32.98
N PRO A 164 20.56 -5.20 -32.10
CA PRO A 164 21.87 -5.21 -31.47
C PRO A 164 21.99 -6.44 -30.54
N PRO A 165 23.17 -7.07 -30.44
CA PRO A 165 23.40 -8.12 -29.47
C PRO A 165 23.35 -7.56 -28.04
N GLU A 166 23.10 -8.42 -27.06
CA GLU A 166 23.19 -8.05 -25.64
C GLU A 166 24.62 -7.54 -25.35
N PRO A 167 24.76 -6.39 -24.66
CA PRO A 167 26.05 -5.80 -24.43
C PRO A 167 26.90 -6.71 -23.52
N PRO A 168 28.22 -6.75 -23.73
CA PRO A 168 29.13 -7.47 -22.85
C PRO A 168 29.09 -6.90 -21.42
N GLU A 169 29.50 -7.71 -20.44
CA GLU A 169 29.58 -7.29 -19.03
C GLU A 169 30.46 -6.04 -18.87
N LYS A 170 29.99 -5.10 -18.03
CA LYS A 170 30.71 -3.88 -17.69
C LYS A 170 32.07 -4.21 -17.08
N THR A 171 33.11 -3.52 -17.53
CA THR A 171 34.41 -3.53 -16.85
C THR A 171 34.33 -2.74 -15.55
N ARG A 172 35.35 -2.90 -14.69
CA ARG A 172 35.49 -2.12 -13.45
C ARG A 172 35.46 -0.60 -13.68
N ALA A 173 36.00 -0.13 -14.81
CA ALA A 173 35.98 1.28 -15.19
C ALA A 173 34.55 1.81 -15.39
N LEU A 174 33.63 0.95 -15.82
CA LEU A 174 32.24 1.29 -16.11
C LEU A 174 31.26 1.02 -14.96
N LEU A 175 31.64 0.24 -13.93
CA LEU A 175 30.79 -0.02 -12.77
C LEU A 175 30.41 1.26 -12.01
N ILE A 176 29.16 1.35 -11.58
CA ILE A 176 28.45 2.48 -10.95
C ILE A 176 28.31 3.69 -11.89
N VAL A 177 29.42 4.27 -12.28
CA VAL A 177 29.54 5.38 -13.22
C VAL A 177 30.97 5.41 -13.78
N PRO A 178 31.20 5.76 -15.06
CA PRO A 178 32.54 5.95 -15.60
C PRO A 178 33.31 7.04 -14.84
N GLY A 179 34.60 6.80 -14.58
CA GLY A 179 35.50 7.78 -13.94
C GLY A 179 36.12 7.29 -12.64
N SER A 180 36.73 8.22 -11.90
CA SER A 180 37.56 7.92 -10.71
C SER A 180 36.78 7.27 -9.57
N LEU A 181 37.49 6.62 -8.64
CA LEU A 181 36.88 6.04 -7.44
C LEU A 181 36.07 7.06 -6.63
N ALA A 182 36.54 8.31 -6.56
CA ALA A 182 35.84 9.40 -5.89
C ALA A 182 34.52 9.76 -6.59
N MET A 183 34.48 9.74 -7.92
CA MET A 183 33.23 9.96 -8.69
C MET A 183 32.25 8.81 -8.46
N LYS A 184 32.73 7.56 -8.51
CA LYS A 184 31.93 6.37 -8.19
C LYS A 184 31.36 6.43 -6.77
N TRP A 185 32.18 6.80 -5.79
CA TRP A 185 31.74 6.97 -4.41
C TRP A 185 30.65 8.04 -4.28
N ASN A 186 30.85 9.22 -4.86
CA ASN A 186 29.88 10.32 -4.79
C ASN A 186 28.53 9.96 -5.46
N TYR A 187 28.58 9.24 -6.58
CA TYR A 187 27.36 8.77 -7.23
C TYR A 187 26.63 7.74 -6.38
N TYR A 188 27.37 6.76 -5.83
CA TYR A 188 26.85 5.74 -4.91
C TYR A 188 26.22 6.37 -3.65
N THR A 189 26.91 7.31 -3.00
CA THR A 189 26.40 7.98 -1.80
C THR A 189 25.14 8.76 -2.11
N THR A 190 25.10 9.51 -3.21
CA THR A 190 23.91 10.22 -3.68
C THR A 190 22.74 9.25 -3.87
N TYR A 191 22.96 8.13 -4.55
CA TYR A 191 21.95 7.08 -4.74
C TYR A 191 21.43 6.52 -3.40
N CYS A 192 22.33 6.26 -2.44
CA CYS A 192 21.98 5.76 -1.11
C CYS A 192 21.21 6.78 -0.28
N THR A 193 21.52 8.09 -0.37
CA THR A 193 20.79 9.13 0.37
C THR A 193 19.30 9.19 -0.02
N ASN A 194 18.94 8.78 -1.23
CA ASN A 194 17.53 8.74 -1.66
C ASN A 194 16.71 7.72 -0.85
N TYR A 195 17.32 6.65 -0.31
CA TYR A 195 16.65 5.75 0.63
C TYR A 195 16.31 6.47 1.95
N GLY A 196 17.24 7.27 2.48
CA GLY A 196 17.00 8.07 3.68
C GLY A 196 15.88 9.09 3.49
N LYS A 197 15.82 9.75 2.32
CA LYS A 197 14.73 10.65 1.95
C LYS A 197 13.38 9.92 1.90
N ALA A 198 13.33 8.73 1.28
CA ALA A 198 12.13 7.91 1.20
C ALA A 198 11.66 7.47 2.60
N LEU A 199 12.55 7.00 3.48
CA LEU A 199 12.20 6.65 4.87
C LEU A 199 11.63 7.85 5.63
N THR A 200 12.25 9.03 5.48
CA THR A 200 11.75 10.27 6.09
C THR A 200 10.34 10.61 5.60
N ASP A 201 10.07 10.43 4.30
CA ASP A 201 8.74 10.64 3.72
C ASP A 201 7.72 9.62 4.23
N ILE A 202 8.10 8.35 4.38
CA ILE A 202 7.25 7.30 4.98
C ILE A 202 6.85 7.70 6.40
N ALA A 203 7.81 8.09 7.25
CA ALA A 203 7.51 8.53 8.61
C ALA A 203 6.55 9.72 8.61
N SER A 204 6.84 10.72 7.78
CA SER A 204 6.06 11.95 7.66
C SER A 204 4.59 11.67 7.31
N VAL A 205 4.38 10.89 6.26
CA VAL A 205 3.04 10.56 5.74
C VAL A 205 2.32 9.62 6.69
N CYS A 206 2.97 8.56 7.16
CA CYS A 206 2.36 7.60 8.06
C CYS A 206 1.90 8.25 9.36
N GLN A 207 2.76 9.04 10.03
CA GLN A 207 2.40 9.72 11.26
C GLN A 207 1.18 10.65 11.04
N THR A 208 1.27 11.51 10.03
CA THR A 208 0.25 12.54 9.75
C THR A 208 -1.09 11.94 9.33
N LEU A 209 -1.07 11.04 8.34
CA LEU A 209 -2.31 10.47 7.80
C LEU A 209 -2.95 9.47 8.76
N ARG A 210 -2.17 8.71 9.56
CA ARG A 210 -2.77 7.88 10.63
C ARG A 210 -3.48 8.73 11.67
N ALA A 211 -2.90 9.88 12.04
CA ALA A 211 -3.53 10.82 12.95
C ALA A 211 -4.82 11.40 12.33
N PHE A 212 -4.78 11.81 11.06
CA PHE A 212 -5.95 12.29 10.33
C PHE A 212 -7.06 11.24 10.23
N ILE A 213 -6.74 10.00 9.84
CA ILE A 213 -7.74 8.92 9.75
C ILE A 213 -8.38 8.65 11.12
N ARG A 214 -7.58 8.69 12.20
CA ARG A 214 -8.07 8.46 13.56
C ARG A 214 -8.95 9.61 14.07
N MET A 215 -8.63 10.85 13.76
CA MET A 215 -9.23 12.03 14.39
C MET A 215 -10.18 12.80 13.49
N GLY A 216 -9.82 12.99 12.22
CA GLY A 216 -10.61 13.73 11.24
C GLY A 216 -11.75 12.91 10.67
N LEU A 217 -11.49 11.67 10.27
CA LEU A 217 -12.48 10.83 9.58
C LEU A 217 -13.41 10.05 10.51
N SER A 218 -12.99 9.74 11.73
CA SER A 218 -13.74 8.89 12.67
C SER A 218 -15.01 9.53 13.23
N HIS A 219 -15.10 10.86 13.20
CA HIS A 219 -16.21 11.63 13.78
C HIS A 219 -17.16 12.21 12.72
N LEU A 220 -16.96 11.89 11.43
CA LEU A 220 -17.84 12.39 10.37
C LEU A 220 -19.21 11.73 10.44
N LYS A 221 -20.25 12.57 10.52
CA LYS A 221 -21.65 12.13 10.51
C LYS A 221 -22.08 11.68 9.11
N GLU A 222 -21.69 12.46 8.10
CA GLU A 222 -22.00 12.24 6.70
C GLU A 222 -20.71 11.96 5.94
N LEU A 223 -20.68 10.82 5.26
CA LEU A 223 -19.49 10.32 4.60
C LEU A 223 -19.54 10.69 3.11
N THR A 224 -19.36 11.97 2.82
CA THR A 224 -19.35 12.54 1.46
C THR A 224 -17.95 13.04 1.10
N PRO A 225 -17.60 13.11 -0.21
CA PRO A 225 -16.33 13.68 -0.65
C PRO A 225 -16.05 15.07 -0.05
N ASP A 226 -17.04 15.96 -0.07
CA ASP A 226 -16.93 17.31 0.48
C ASP A 226 -16.59 17.29 1.98
N ASN A 227 -17.23 16.41 2.75
CA ASN A 227 -16.95 16.28 4.18
C ASN A 227 -15.56 15.69 4.46
N TYR A 228 -15.06 14.80 3.60
CA TYR A 228 -13.70 14.27 3.72
C TYR A 228 -12.65 15.37 3.53
N VAL A 229 -12.82 16.17 2.47
CA VAL A 229 -11.91 17.27 2.14
C VAL A 229 -12.00 18.39 3.20
N ALA A 230 -13.21 18.73 3.64
CA ALA A 230 -13.40 19.68 4.73
C ALA A 230 -12.73 19.22 6.03
N ALA A 231 -12.84 17.94 6.38
CA ALA A 231 -12.16 17.37 7.54
C ALA A 231 -10.64 17.45 7.43
N LEU A 232 -10.10 17.18 6.23
CA LEU A 232 -8.67 17.30 5.96
C LEU A 232 -8.19 18.74 6.13
N HIS A 233 -8.92 19.71 5.56
CA HIS A 233 -8.63 21.13 5.74
C HIS A 233 -8.63 21.51 7.23
N THR A 234 -9.69 21.17 7.97
CA THR A 234 -9.77 21.45 9.41
C THR A 234 -8.62 20.80 10.18
N PHE A 235 -8.21 19.58 9.81
CA PHE A 235 -7.09 18.90 10.47
C PHE A 235 -5.74 19.57 10.19
N LEU A 236 -5.45 19.89 8.92
CA LEU A 236 -4.16 20.45 8.52
C LEU A 236 -3.96 21.88 9.04
N PHE A 237 -5.02 22.68 9.03
CA PHE A 237 -4.99 24.10 9.40
C PHE A 237 -5.52 24.38 10.81
N HIS A 238 -5.70 23.36 11.65
CA HIS A 238 -6.03 23.55 13.06
C HIS A 238 -4.89 24.29 13.79
N GLU A 239 -5.20 25.15 14.75
CA GLU A 239 -4.19 25.85 15.59
C GLU A 239 -3.22 24.91 16.32
N ARG A 240 -3.63 23.65 16.50
CA ARG A 240 -2.86 22.60 17.19
C ARG A 240 -2.35 21.51 16.24
N SER A 241 -2.42 21.74 14.92
CA SER A 241 -2.03 20.74 13.92
C SER A 241 -0.58 20.27 14.08
N TYR A 242 0.31 21.15 14.56
CA TYR A 242 1.69 20.83 14.91
C TYR A 242 1.86 19.64 15.89
N LYS A 243 0.83 19.29 16.68
CA LYS A 243 0.88 18.14 17.60
C LYS A 243 0.60 16.80 16.92
N TRP A 244 0.07 16.82 15.70
CA TRP A 244 -0.44 15.64 15.01
C TRP A 244 0.18 15.43 13.64
N ILE A 245 0.63 16.51 13.01
CA ILE A 245 1.40 16.51 11.77
C ILE A 245 2.86 16.24 12.11
N ALA A 246 3.47 15.34 11.34
CA ALA A 246 4.87 15.00 11.48
C ALA A 246 5.75 16.24 11.28
N ASN A 247 6.62 16.49 12.24
CA ASN A 247 7.48 17.66 12.24
C ASN A 247 8.87 17.36 12.83
N PRO A 248 9.90 18.10 12.39
CA PRO A 248 11.28 17.81 12.75
C PRO A 248 11.59 18.18 14.19
N VAL A 249 10.83 19.11 14.79
CA VAL A 249 11.00 19.52 16.20
C VAL A 249 10.75 18.35 17.15
N GLU A 250 9.73 17.53 16.84
CA GLU A 250 9.37 16.33 17.60
C GLU A 250 10.12 15.07 17.10
N GLY A 251 10.99 15.19 16.08
CA GLY A 251 11.70 14.05 15.48
C GLY A 251 10.78 13.04 14.78
N THR A 252 9.57 13.44 14.40
CA THR A 252 8.54 12.52 13.84
C THR A 252 8.51 12.48 12.31
N GLY A 253 9.39 13.24 11.64
CA GLY A 253 9.44 13.40 10.18
C GLY A 253 9.32 14.88 9.78
N PHE A 254 9.05 15.15 8.51
CA PHE A 254 8.79 16.49 7.99
C PHE A 254 7.71 16.44 6.91
N TYR A 255 6.46 16.59 7.35
CA TYR A 255 5.31 16.67 6.45
C TYR A 255 5.15 18.12 5.98
N THR A 256 5.33 18.36 4.68
CA THR A 256 5.17 19.69 4.10
C THR A 256 3.69 20.01 3.87
N LEU A 257 3.30 21.28 3.82
CA LEU A 257 1.96 21.67 3.36
C LEU A 257 1.94 22.09 1.89
N MET A 258 3.10 22.48 1.37
CA MET A 258 3.33 22.84 -0.03
C MET A 258 4.36 21.87 -0.59
N ASP A 259 4.09 21.34 -1.77
CA ASP A 259 4.94 20.37 -2.44
C ASP A 259 5.30 20.90 -3.83
N ASP A 260 6.57 20.76 -4.21
CA ASP A 260 7.03 21.06 -5.57
C ASP A 260 6.66 19.90 -6.49
N VAL A 261 5.96 20.21 -7.58
CA VAL A 261 5.53 19.22 -8.57
C VAL A 261 5.54 19.83 -9.97
N ARG A 262 5.99 19.06 -10.97
CA ARG A 262 5.79 19.44 -12.37
C ARG A 262 4.52 18.78 -12.88
N LEU A 263 3.64 19.56 -13.50
CA LEU A 263 2.36 19.11 -14.03
C LEU A 263 2.36 19.23 -15.56
N HIS A 264 2.06 18.12 -16.23
CA HIS A 264 1.82 18.05 -17.66
C HIS A 264 0.35 17.65 -17.90
N LEU A 265 -0.34 18.40 -18.74
CA LEU A 265 -1.73 18.13 -19.12
C LEU A 265 -1.74 17.47 -20.50
N ILE A 266 -2.09 16.18 -20.56
CA ILE A 266 -2.00 15.39 -21.79
C ILE A 266 -3.39 14.94 -22.22
N PRO A 267 -3.93 15.45 -23.34
CA PRO A 267 -5.13 14.91 -23.97
C PRO A 267 -4.83 13.54 -24.60
N ARG A 268 -5.54 12.48 -24.18
CA ARG A 268 -5.44 11.15 -24.79
C ARG A 268 -6.77 10.41 -24.75
N GLU A 269 -6.86 9.38 -25.56
CA GLU A 269 -8.00 8.48 -25.62
C GLU A 269 -8.10 7.67 -24.32
N THR A 270 -9.32 7.46 -23.79
CA THR A 270 -9.52 6.77 -22.51
C THR A 270 -9.20 5.29 -22.59
N THR A 271 -9.53 4.67 -23.71
CA THR A 271 -9.15 3.31 -24.08
C THR A 271 -8.91 3.30 -25.59
N PRO A 272 -7.95 2.50 -26.09
CA PRO A 272 -7.68 2.42 -27.53
C PRO A 272 -8.98 2.21 -28.33
N ASP A 273 -9.16 3.01 -29.37
CA ASP A 273 -10.28 2.97 -30.32
C ASP A 273 -11.67 3.31 -29.73
N SER A 274 -11.75 3.88 -28.53
CA SER A 274 -13.03 4.31 -27.95
C SER A 274 -13.62 5.58 -28.57
N GLY A 275 -12.81 6.39 -29.24
CA GLY A 275 -13.15 7.74 -29.70
C GLY A 275 -13.40 8.75 -28.58
N ILE A 276 -13.17 8.37 -27.31
CA ILE A 276 -13.42 9.20 -26.13
C ILE A 276 -12.09 9.75 -25.62
N PHE A 277 -11.94 11.06 -25.61
CA PHE A 277 -10.72 11.74 -25.16
C PHE A 277 -10.92 12.44 -23.82
N LYS A 278 -9.88 12.41 -22.99
CA LYS A 278 -9.81 13.17 -21.73
C LYS A 278 -8.42 13.79 -21.57
N VAL A 279 -8.37 14.87 -20.79
CA VAL A 279 -7.11 15.47 -20.34
C VAL A 279 -6.68 14.76 -19.06
N TYR A 280 -5.52 14.13 -19.08
CA TYR A 280 -4.91 13.47 -17.93
C TYR A 280 -3.87 14.38 -17.30
N GLU A 281 -3.80 14.36 -15.96
CA GLU A 281 -2.80 15.09 -15.18
C GLU A 281 -1.60 14.18 -14.95
N TYR A 282 -0.47 14.48 -15.60
CA TYR A 282 0.81 13.80 -15.40
C TYR A 282 1.67 14.62 -14.45
N TYR A 283 2.19 13.97 -13.43
CA TYR A 283 2.98 14.57 -12.37
C TYR A 283 4.39 14.00 -12.37
N GLU A 284 5.34 14.88 -12.13
CA GLU A 284 6.71 14.54 -11.78
C GLU A 284 7.03 15.13 -10.40
N ALA A 285 7.45 14.28 -9.46
CA ALA A 285 7.76 14.69 -8.09
C ALA A 285 9.02 14.00 -7.55
N ASP A 286 9.88 14.77 -6.88
CA ASP A 286 11.15 14.28 -6.30
C ASP A 286 10.96 13.61 -4.92
N ARG A 287 9.76 13.72 -4.34
CA ARG A 287 9.45 13.25 -2.99
C ARG A 287 8.32 12.23 -3.00
N LEU A 288 8.53 11.14 -2.28
CA LEU A 288 7.51 10.11 -2.07
C LEU A 288 6.28 10.69 -1.38
N GLN A 289 6.46 11.61 -0.43
CA GLN A 289 5.33 12.21 0.27
C GLN A 289 4.39 12.95 -0.67
N THR A 290 4.90 13.58 -1.73
CA THR A 290 4.11 14.32 -2.72
C THR A 290 3.21 13.40 -3.52
N MET A 291 3.75 12.27 -4.01
CA MET A 291 2.96 11.24 -4.70
C MET A 291 1.88 10.65 -3.78
N LEU A 292 2.24 10.31 -2.53
CA LEU A 292 1.28 9.74 -1.56
C LEU A 292 0.21 10.74 -1.13
N LYS A 293 0.53 12.04 -1.01
CA LYS A 293 -0.45 13.09 -0.78
C LYS A 293 -1.42 13.23 -1.94
N LEU A 294 -0.92 13.25 -3.18
CA LEU A 294 -1.77 13.35 -4.36
C LEU A 294 -2.68 12.12 -4.47
N ASP A 295 -2.12 10.91 -4.29
CA ASP A 295 -2.89 9.67 -4.22
C ASP A 295 -3.99 9.74 -3.16
N PHE A 296 -3.66 10.18 -1.94
CA PHE A 296 -4.62 10.27 -0.83
C PHE A 296 -5.66 11.38 -0.98
N TYR A 297 -5.24 12.61 -1.30
CA TYR A 297 -6.12 13.78 -1.35
C TYR A 297 -7.11 13.67 -2.51
N LYS A 298 -6.63 13.25 -3.69
CA LYS A 298 -7.50 12.98 -4.83
C LYS A 298 -8.41 11.77 -4.55
N ALA A 299 -7.98 10.80 -3.72
CA ALA A 299 -8.87 9.74 -3.25
C ALA A 299 -10.06 10.31 -2.46
N LEU A 300 -9.83 11.24 -1.53
CA LEU A 300 -10.91 11.87 -0.76
C LEU A 300 -11.87 12.64 -1.68
N GLU A 301 -11.34 13.41 -2.62
CA GLU A 301 -12.13 14.13 -3.63
C GLU A 301 -12.95 13.16 -4.51
N ALA A 302 -12.38 12.00 -4.85
CA ALA A 302 -13.06 10.94 -5.59
C ALA A 302 -14.13 10.19 -4.77
N GLY A 303 -14.23 10.46 -3.47
CA GLY A 303 -15.12 9.77 -2.52
C GLY A 303 -14.59 8.43 -2.01
N HIS A 304 -13.30 8.16 -2.19
CA HIS A 304 -12.63 7.02 -1.59
C HIS A 304 -12.18 7.35 -0.18
N LEU A 305 -12.11 6.33 0.68
CA LEU A 305 -11.71 6.48 2.08
C LEU A 305 -10.75 5.38 2.49
N ILE A 306 -9.67 5.72 3.18
CA ILE A 306 -8.81 4.73 3.84
C ILE A 306 -9.28 4.58 5.28
N ARG A 307 -9.56 3.34 5.72
CA ARG A 307 -9.94 3.04 7.11
C ARG A 307 -9.01 2.01 7.73
N ARG A 308 -8.93 2.03 9.06
CA ARG A 308 -8.27 1.00 9.85
C ARG A 308 -9.29 -0.11 10.18
N CYS A 309 -8.97 -1.34 9.79
CA CYS A 309 -9.81 -2.52 10.05
C CYS A 309 -9.92 -2.79 11.56
N GLU A 310 -11.13 -2.92 12.07
CA GLU A 310 -11.37 -3.19 13.51
C GLU A 310 -10.90 -4.59 13.95
N ASN A 311 -10.77 -5.55 13.02
CA ASN A 311 -10.39 -6.93 13.35
C ASN A 311 -8.87 -7.16 13.33
N CYS A 312 -8.18 -6.67 12.30
CA CYS A 312 -6.73 -6.91 12.14
C CYS A 312 -5.87 -5.65 12.23
N GLY A 313 -6.47 -4.46 12.34
CA GLY A 313 -5.72 -3.21 12.46
C GLY A 313 -5.08 -2.70 11.17
N ARG A 314 -5.19 -3.43 10.04
CA ARG A 314 -4.65 -3.01 8.72
C ARG A 314 -5.46 -1.85 8.14
N PHE A 315 -4.79 -0.96 7.42
CA PHE A 315 -5.41 0.07 6.60
C PHE A 315 -5.89 -0.53 5.27
N PHE A 316 -7.09 -0.16 4.83
CA PHE A 316 -7.67 -0.64 3.58
C PHE A 316 -8.50 0.46 2.91
N LEU A 317 -8.54 0.41 1.58
CA LEU A 317 -9.25 1.37 0.74
C LEU A 317 -10.73 0.98 0.59
N LEU A 318 -11.61 1.96 0.76
CA LEU A 318 -13.04 1.89 0.46
C LEU A 318 -13.35 2.77 -0.74
N ARG A 319 -13.76 2.16 -1.85
CA ARG A 319 -14.14 2.87 -3.08
C ARG A 319 -15.63 3.19 -3.12
N LYS A 320 -16.45 2.33 -2.50
CA LYS A 320 -17.91 2.44 -2.37
C LYS A 320 -18.31 1.75 -1.06
N GLY A 321 -19.12 2.41 -0.21
CA GLY A 321 -19.66 1.81 1.01
C GLY A 321 -19.31 2.59 2.28
N TYR A 322 -20.33 3.21 2.88
CA TYR A 322 -20.18 4.17 3.97
C TYR A 322 -19.92 3.52 5.34
N HIS A 323 -20.14 2.22 5.52
CA HIS A 323 -20.09 1.59 6.86
C HIS A 323 -19.22 0.34 6.98
N THR A 324 -18.42 0.00 5.96
CA THR A 324 -17.52 -1.15 6.05
C THR A 324 -16.41 -0.88 7.07
N LYS A 325 -16.33 -1.72 8.10
CA LYS A 325 -15.36 -1.64 9.21
C LYS A 325 -14.21 -2.65 9.10
N TYR A 326 -14.34 -3.61 8.20
CA TYR A 326 -13.43 -4.75 8.07
C TYR A 326 -12.88 -4.84 6.65
N CYS A 327 -11.61 -5.22 6.53
CA CYS A 327 -11.01 -5.49 5.23
C CYS A 327 -11.37 -6.89 4.70
N ASP A 328 -11.19 -7.10 3.40
CA ASP A 328 -11.41 -8.38 2.73
C ASP A 328 -10.19 -9.31 2.74
N LEU A 329 -9.13 -8.94 3.48
CA LEU A 329 -7.94 -9.76 3.62
C LEU A 329 -8.14 -10.88 4.67
N PRO A 330 -7.45 -12.04 4.51
CA PRO A 330 -7.43 -13.09 5.52
C PRO A 330 -7.05 -12.57 6.91
N ASN A 331 -7.79 -12.97 7.94
CA ASN A 331 -7.51 -12.56 9.30
C ASN A 331 -6.22 -13.24 9.83
N PRO A 332 -5.29 -12.50 10.48
CA PRO A 332 -4.03 -13.07 10.96
C PRO A 332 -4.20 -14.22 11.98
N THR A 333 -5.22 -14.16 12.82
CA THR A 333 -5.49 -15.15 13.88
C THR A 333 -6.40 -16.28 13.40
N ASN A 334 -7.25 -16.02 12.39
CA ASN A 334 -8.11 -17.03 11.79
C ASN A 334 -8.07 -16.95 10.25
N PRO A 335 -7.00 -17.46 9.61
CA PRO A 335 -6.78 -17.30 8.17
C PRO A 335 -7.84 -17.96 7.28
N LYS A 336 -8.68 -18.84 7.84
CA LYS A 336 -9.79 -19.50 7.14
C LYS A 336 -10.88 -18.50 6.70
N TYR A 337 -10.93 -17.31 7.32
CA TYR A 337 -11.93 -16.27 7.01
C TYR A 337 -11.25 -14.94 6.73
N THR A 338 -11.84 -14.15 5.83
CA THR A 338 -11.48 -12.72 5.71
C THR A 338 -11.95 -11.97 6.96
N CYS A 339 -11.35 -10.80 7.25
CA CYS A 339 -11.80 -9.97 8.36
C CYS A 339 -13.28 -9.58 8.23
N ALA A 340 -13.78 -9.32 7.02
CA ALA A 340 -15.19 -9.07 6.76
C ALA A 340 -16.07 -10.30 7.05
N GLN A 341 -15.69 -11.49 6.56
CA GLN A 341 -16.40 -12.74 6.85
C GLN A 341 -16.41 -13.07 8.34
N LEU A 342 -15.30 -12.82 9.03
CA LEU A 342 -15.18 -13.01 10.47
C LEU A 342 -16.04 -12.01 11.25
N GLY A 343 -16.09 -10.74 10.81
CA GLY A 343 -16.98 -9.72 11.35
C GLY A 343 -18.45 -10.14 11.25
N TYR A 344 -18.87 -10.58 10.06
CA TYR A 344 -20.22 -11.12 9.83
C TYR A 344 -20.52 -12.34 10.71
N ARG A 345 -19.56 -13.25 10.89
CA ARG A 345 -19.77 -14.48 11.67
C ARG A 345 -19.81 -14.23 13.19
N LEU A 346 -18.90 -13.40 13.71
CA LEU A 346 -18.77 -13.16 15.16
C LEU A 346 -19.80 -12.15 15.66
N ARG A 347 -20.11 -11.14 14.86
CA ARG A 347 -21.00 -10.03 15.23
C ARG A 347 -22.32 -10.05 14.45
N GLY A 348 -22.60 -11.17 13.77
CA GLY A 348 -23.72 -11.36 12.87
C GLY A 348 -24.99 -10.64 13.31
N VAL A 349 -25.49 -9.78 12.42
CA VAL A 349 -26.73 -9.03 12.58
C VAL A 349 -26.66 -7.79 13.49
N LYS A 350 -25.47 -7.23 13.80
CA LYS A 350 -25.42 -5.94 14.52
C LYS A 350 -25.45 -4.69 13.65
N GLU A 351 -24.87 -4.71 12.46
CA GLU A 351 -24.41 -3.43 11.86
C GLU A 351 -25.40 -2.76 10.89
N GLU A 352 -26.38 -3.49 10.33
CA GLU A 352 -27.52 -2.91 9.59
C GLU A 352 -28.83 -2.94 10.40
N ALA A 353 -28.74 -3.35 11.66
CA ALA A 353 -29.87 -3.89 12.41
C ALA A 353 -29.98 -3.35 13.84
N GLU A 354 -29.22 -2.32 14.20
CA GLU A 354 -29.35 -1.65 15.51
C GLU A 354 -30.76 -1.05 15.70
N ASP A 355 -31.44 -0.65 14.61
CA ASP A 355 -32.79 -0.05 14.68
C ASP A 355 -33.96 -1.01 14.36
N SER A 356 -33.70 -2.28 14.01
CA SER A 356 -34.80 -3.24 13.75
C SER A 356 -35.25 -3.93 15.05
N PRO A 357 -36.55 -3.86 15.42
CA PRO A 357 -37.08 -4.56 16.59
C PRO A 357 -36.77 -6.07 16.59
N LEU A 358 -36.84 -6.72 15.42
CA LEU A 358 -36.55 -8.16 15.28
C LEU A 358 -35.09 -8.48 15.60
N SER A 359 -34.16 -7.62 15.16
CA SER A 359 -32.74 -7.81 15.43
C SER A 359 -32.39 -7.55 16.90
N GLN A 360 -33.05 -6.57 17.55
CA GLN A 360 -32.90 -6.32 18.98
C GLN A 360 -33.40 -7.51 19.82
N ALA A 361 -34.51 -8.13 19.43
CA ALA A 361 -35.02 -9.34 20.10
C ALA A 361 -34.07 -10.54 19.93
N LEU A 362 -33.52 -10.75 18.73
CA LEU A 362 -32.49 -11.79 18.48
C LEU A 362 -31.22 -11.54 19.33
N TYR A 363 -30.77 -10.30 19.41
CA TYR A 363 -29.61 -9.94 20.21
C TYR A 363 -29.83 -10.19 21.72
N ARG A 364 -30.98 -9.80 22.26
CA ARG A 364 -31.34 -10.08 23.66
C ARG A 364 -31.38 -11.59 23.93
N CYS A 365 -31.84 -12.39 22.97
CA CYS A 365 -31.80 -13.84 23.03
C CYS A 365 -30.35 -14.36 23.14
N PHE A 366 -29.43 -13.90 22.27
CA PHE A 366 -28.03 -14.31 22.32
C PHE A 366 -27.34 -13.93 23.64
N GLN A 367 -27.60 -12.74 24.16
CA GLN A 367 -27.08 -12.33 25.47
C GLN A 367 -27.56 -13.23 26.61
N ARG A 368 -28.82 -13.69 26.55
CA ARG A 368 -29.37 -14.64 27.52
C ARG A 368 -28.66 -15.99 27.40
N LEU A 369 -28.47 -16.49 26.19
CA LEU A 369 -27.78 -17.76 25.92
C LEU A 369 -26.33 -17.74 26.41
N ASP A 370 -25.61 -16.64 26.20
CA ASP A 370 -24.24 -16.48 26.70
C ASP A 370 -24.20 -16.47 28.23
N LYS A 371 -25.13 -15.75 28.88
CA LYS A 371 -25.23 -15.74 30.34
C LYS A 371 -25.61 -17.10 30.93
N ASP A 372 -26.41 -17.88 30.21
CA ASP A 372 -26.75 -19.24 30.64
C ASP A 372 -25.58 -20.20 30.47
N CYS A 373 -24.85 -20.08 29.36
CA CYS A 373 -23.63 -20.86 29.13
C CYS A 373 -22.52 -20.50 30.13
N SER A 374 -22.34 -19.22 30.46
CA SER A 374 -21.34 -18.77 31.44
C SER A 374 -21.69 -19.14 32.88
N ARG A 375 -22.93 -19.57 33.14
CA ARG A 375 -23.42 -20.01 34.45
C ARG A 375 -23.57 -21.53 34.55
N ASP A 376 -23.06 -22.25 33.55
CA ASP A 376 -23.21 -23.70 33.40
C ASP A 376 -24.67 -24.21 33.39
N ASN A 377 -25.62 -23.32 33.06
CA ASN A 377 -27.03 -23.70 32.92
C ASN A 377 -27.28 -24.50 31.63
N ILE A 378 -26.42 -24.31 30.63
CA ILE A 378 -26.37 -25.00 29.34
C ILE A 378 -24.90 -25.17 28.92
N THR A 379 -24.62 -26.17 28.10
CA THR A 379 -23.29 -26.43 27.53
C THR A 379 -22.99 -25.54 26.32
N THR A 380 -21.72 -25.48 25.92
CA THR A 380 -21.28 -24.75 24.71
C THR A 380 -21.97 -25.27 23.44
N GLU A 381 -22.17 -26.58 23.33
CA GLU A 381 -22.85 -27.19 22.18
C GLU A 381 -24.35 -26.87 22.16
N GLU A 382 -25.02 -26.95 23.30
CA GLU A 382 -26.44 -26.56 23.42
C GLU A 382 -26.64 -25.08 23.11
N ARG A 383 -25.70 -24.21 23.54
CA ARG A 383 -25.70 -22.79 23.16
C ARG A 383 -25.63 -22.60 21.65
N LEU A 384 -24.76 -23.34 20.96
CA LEU A 384 -24.60 -23.23 19.50
C LEU A 384 -25.89 -23.65 18.77
N ARG A 385 -26.50 -24.78 19.16
CA ARG A 385 -27.78 -25.24 18.58
C ARG A 385 -28.91 -24.23 18.80
N LEU A 386 -29.01 -23.66 20.01
CA LEU A 386 -30.02 -22.64 20.34
C LEU A 386 -29.81 -21.35 19.53
N ARG A 387 -28.56 -20.97 19.28
CA ARG A 387 -28.25 -19.79 18.44
C ARG A 387 -28.64 -20.01 16.98
N GLU A 388 -28.33 -21.18 16.44
CA GLU A 388 -28.69 -21.57 15.07
C GLU A 388 -30.22 -21.55 14.89
N LYS A 389 -30.96 -22.16 15.81
CA LYS A 389 -32.43 -22.15 15.78
C LYS A 389 -33.02 -20.74 15.89
N ALA A 390 -32.45 -19.88 16.74
CA ALA A 390 -32.89 -18.49 16.86
C ALA A 390 -32.64 -17.69 15.56
N GLN A 391 -31.55 -17.99 14.82
CA GLN A 391 -31.29 -17.40 13.50
C GLN A 391 -32.29 -17.88 12.45
N GLU A 392 -32.65 -19.17 12.42
CA GLU A 392 -33.69 -19.70 11.53
C GLU A 392 -35.05 -19.00 11.74
N LEU A 393 -35.46 -18.82 13.00
CA LEU A 393 -36.70 -18.12 13.35
C LEU A 393 -36.64 -16.65 12.89
N TYR A 394 -35.50 -15.99 13.05
CA TYR A 394 -35.29 -14.62 12.58
C TYR A 394 -35.37 -14.52 11.05
N HIS A 395 -34.73 -15.43 10.32
CA HIS A 395 -34.81 -15.48 8.86
C HIS A 395 -36.25 -15.71 8.39
N THR A 396 -37.00 -16.57 9.08
CA THR A 396 -38.41 -16.86 8.77
C THR A 396 -39.30 -15.62 9.00
N ALA A 397 -39.13 -14.93 10.13
CA ALA A 397 -39.87 -13.71 10.45
C ALA A 397 -39.59 -12.56 9.48
N ARG A 398 -38.39 -12.52 8.89
CA ARG A 398 -37.99 -11.48 7.93
C ARG A 398 -38.45 -11.75 6.49
N THR A 399 -38.68 -13.01 6.14
CA THR A 399 -38.99 -13.43 4.75
C THR A 399 -40.46 -13.77 4.51
N LYS A 400 -41.21 -14.15 5.56
CA LYS A 400 -42.65 -14.43 5.45
C LYS A 400 -43.50 -13.23 5.93
N PRO A 401 -44.36 -12.66 5.07
CA PRO A 401 -45.33 -11.65 5.51
C PRO A 401 -46.38 -12.31 6.42
N GLY A 402 -46.58 -11.78 7.64
CA GLY A 402 -47.62 -12.21 8.57
C GLY A 402 -47.19 -12.55 10.00
N ILE A 403 -45.89 -12.59 10.31
CA ILE A 403 -45.40 -12.81 11.67
C ILE A 403 -45.29 -11.45 12.39
N SER A 404 -46.08 -11.26 13.46
CA SER A 404 -45.97 -10.05 14.28
C SER A 404 -44.69 -10.08 15.13
N TYR A 405 -44.20 -8.90 15.50
CA TYR A 405 -43.04 -8.76 16.38
C TYR A 405 -43.23 -9.50 17.72
N GLU A 406 -44.43 -9.45 18.29
CA GLU A 406 -44.74 -10.10 19.56
C GLU A 406 -44.66 -11.62 19.47
N ALA A 407 -45.20 -12.21 18.38
CA ALA A 407 -45.13 -13.65 18.13
C ALA A 407 -43.68 -14.10 17.92
N PHE A 408 -42.88 -13.31 17.19
CA PHE A 408 -41.46 -13.59 17.03
C PHE A 408 -40.70 -13.48 18.36
N ASN A 409 -40.92 -12.43 19.14
CA ASN A 409 -40.24 -12.23 20.42
C ASN A 409 -40.60 -13.33 21.45
N ALA A 410 -41.85 -13.84 21.43
CA ALA A 410 -42.27 -14.99 22.22
C ALA A 410 -41.51 -16.28 21.82
N SER A 411 -41.34 -16.52 20.50
CA SER A 411 -40.60 -17.66 19.97
C SER A 411 -39.14 -17.70 20.41
N LEU A 412 -38.55 -16.53 20.70
CA LEU A 412 -37.20 -16.38 21.23
C LEU A 412 -37.12 -16.47 22.76
N SER A 413 -38.22 -16.74 23.47
CA SER A 413 -38.20 -16.91 24.93
C SER A 413 -37.53 -18.21 25.35
N ALA A 414 -37.08 -18.30 26.61
CA ALA A 414 -36.52 -19.56 27.11
C ALA A 414 -37.55 -20.70 27.18
N ALA A 415 -38.83 -20.37 27.32
CA ALA A 415 -39.92 -21.34 27.40
C ALA A 415 -40.23 -22.00 26.05
N GLU A 416 -40.02 -21.29 24.94
CA GLU A 416 -40.31 -21.80 23.60
C GLU A 416 -39.06 -22.28 22.86
N LEU A 417 -37.97 -21.51 22.89
CA LEU A 417 -36.75 -21.82 22.13
C LEU A 417 -36.02 -23.07 22.63
N TYR A 418 -35.98 -23.30 23.94
CA TYR A 418 -35.17 -24.37 24.53
C TYR A 418 -35.77 -25.76 24.26
N PRO A 419 -37.10 -25.97 24.44
CA PRO A 419 -37.75 -27.20 24.03
C PRO A 419 -37.62 -27.50 22.54
N LEU A 420 -37.67 -26.47 21.67
CA LEU A 420 -37.51 -26.64 20.22
C LEU A 420 -36.16 -27.26 19.81
N CYS A 421 -35.14 -27.12 20.65
CA CYS A 421 -33.81 -27.69 20.42
C CYS A 421 -33.52 -28.91 21.32
N GLY A 422 -34.51 -29.40 22.06
CA GLY A 422 -34.33 -30.49 23.02
C GLY A 422 -33.41 -30.14 24.20
N VAL A 423 -33.21 -28.86 24.50
CA VAL A 423 -32.30 -28.39 25.57
C VAL A 423 -33.08 -28.20 26.86
N GLN A 424 -32.64 -28.86 27.94
CA GLN A 424 -33.18 -28.61 29.27
C GLN A 424 -32.27 -27.67 30.05
N ARG A 425 -32.76 -26.45 30.27
CA ARG A 425 -32.04 -25.44 31.07
C ARG A 425 -31.93 -25.89 32.51
N LYS A 426 -30.71 -26.08 33.01
CA LYS A 426 -30.46 -26.40 34.43
C LYS A 426 -30.74 -25.15 35.27
N SER A 427 -31.93 -25.02 35.85
CA SER A 427 -32.21 -23.92 36.79
C SER A 427 -32.08 -24.37 38.24
N ARG A 428 -31.22 -23.71 39.03
CA ARG A 428 -31.38 -23.75 40.50
C ARG A 428 -32.51 -22.81 40.91
N PRO A 429 -33.40 -23.19 41.85
CA PRO A 429 -34.52 -22.36 42.26
C PRO A 429 -34.03 -21.06 42.90
N ARG A 430 -34.57 -19.91 42.47
CA ARG A 430 -34.33 -18.62 43.10
C ARG A 430 -35.21 -18.49 44.34
N GLY A 431 -34.67 -18.79 45.51
CA GLY A 431 -35.24 -18.39 46.80
C GLY A 431 -34.63 -17.07 47.27
N ARG A 432 -35.47 -16.08 47.58
CA ARG A 432 -35.07 -14.89 48.36
C ARG A 432 -34.58 -15.39 49.74
N PRO A 433 -33.45 -14.92 50.28
CA PRO A 433 -33.03 -15.33 51.63
C PRO A 433 -34.11 -14.94 52.64
N LYS A 434 -34.53 -15.87 53.51
CA LYS A 434 -35.41 -15.56 54.65
C LYS A 434 -34.69 -14.54 55.54
N ARG A 435 -35.34 -13.41 55.84
CA ARG A 435 -34.88 -12.51 56.91
C ARG A 435 -35.01 -13.27 58.23
N GLY A 436 -33.90 -13.42 58.95
CA GLY A 436 -33.88 -14.04 60.27
C GLY A 436 -34.67 -13.21 61.27
N THR A 437 -35.43 -13.90 62.12
CA THR A 437 -35.96 -13.41 63.40
C THR A 437 -34.85 -13.27 64.43
#